data_AF-A0A7V8CVF8-F1
#
_entry.id   AF-A0A7V8CVF8-F1
#
_cell.length_a   1.000
_cell.length_b   1.000
_cell.length_c   1.000
_cell.angle_alpha   90.00
_cell.angle_beta   90.00
_cell.angle_gamma   90.00
#
_symmetry.space_group_name_H-M   'P 1'
#
loop_
_entity.id
_entity.type
_entity.pdbx_description
1 polymer ?
#
loop_
_entity_poly.entity_id
_entity_poly.type
_entity_poly.pdbx_seq_one_letter_code
_entity_poly.pdbx_strand_id
1 'polypeptide(L)'
;MSNELLHQLRALLSDRAEIKDEIARQQAELAQIETAIAMLIAPLDGPVKVPGIGSVTMTRPSTTRRFSPDRLRELIQSLRESGNEPMAQEIEACQVESELAGRLQISSERRRAS
;
A
#
# COMPACT_ATOMS: atom_id res chain seq x y z
N MET A 1 -33.25 1.14 -36.73
CA MET A 1 -31.84 1.38 -36.36
C MET A 1 -30.97 1.06 -37.56
N SER A 2 -30.14 1.99 -38.03
CA SER A 2 -29.35 1.84 -39.26
C SER A 2 -28.26 0.77 -39.09
N ASN A 3 -28.13 -0.14 -40.06
CA ASN A 3 -27.07 -1.16 -40.11
C ASN A 3 -25.65 -0.55 -39.98
N GLU A 4 -25.49 0.68 -40.46
CA GLU A 4 -24.26 1.47 -40.32
C GLU A 4 -23.86 1.70 -38.86
N LEU A 5 -24.82 2.01 -37.99
CA LEU A 5 -24.56 2.25 -36.57
C LEU A 5 -24.11 0.97 -35.84
N LEU A 6 -24.66 -0.18 -36.22
CA LEU A 6 -24.25 -1.47 -35.67
C LEU A 6 -22.84 -1.87 -36.14
N HIS A 7 -22.49 -1.57 -37.39
CA HIS A 7 -21.15 -1.83 -37.91
C HIS A 7 -20.10 -0.96 -37.21
N GLN A 8 -20.37 0.34 -37.07
CA GLN A 8 -19.48 1.27 -36.35
C GLN A 8 -19.31 0.87 -34.88
N LEU A 9 -20.40 0.50 -34.20
CA LEU A 9 -20.33 0.03 -32.81
C LEU A 9 -19.47 -1.24 -32.69
N ARG A 10 -19.61 -2.17 -33.64
CA ARG A 10 -18.82 -3.41 -33.64
C ARG A 10 -17.32 -3.13 -33.82
N ALA A 11 -16.97 -2.23 -34.74
CA ALA A 11 -15.58 -1.82 -34.95
C ALA A 11 -14.98 -1.24 -33.66
N LEU A 12 -15.66 -0.26 -33.06
CA LEU A 12 -15.20 0.38 -31.82
C LEU A 12 -15.07 -0.60 -30.63
N LEU A 13 -15.96 -1.58 -30.53
CA LEU A 13 -15.87 -2.62 -29.50
C LEU A 13 -14.68 -3.55 -29.73
N SER A 14 -14.34 -3.85 -30.99
CA SER A 14 -13.16 -4.63 -31.37
C SER A 14 -11.89 -3.88 -31.00
N ASP A 15 -11.75 -2.63 -31.45
CA ASP A 15 -10.60 -1.77 -31.16
C ASP A 15 -10.39 -1.62 -29.65
N ARG A 16 -11.50 -1.45 -28.91
CA ARG A 16 -11.46 -1.37 -27.44
C ARG A 16 -10.98 -2.66 -26.79
N ALA A 17 -11.32 -3.83 -27.33
CA ALA A 17 -10.85 -5.11 -26.81
C ALA A 17 -9.34 -5.26 -27.05
N GLU A 18 -8.87 -4.94 -28.26
CA GLU A 18 -7.44 -4.98 -28.60
C GLU A 18 -6.60 -4.05 -27.70
N ILE A 19 -7.07 -2.83 -27.46
CA ILE A 19 -6.40 -1.90 -26.54
C ILE A 19 -6.36 -2.44 -25.11
N LYS A 20 -7.43 -3.10 -24.65
CA LYS A 20 -7.44 -3.71 -23.31
C LYS A 20 -6.44 -4.84 -23.18
N ASP A 21 -6.31 -5.68 -24.21
CA ASP A 21 -5.35 -6.77 -24.23
C ASP A 21 -3.91 -6.21 -24.23
N GLU A 22 -3.65 -5.14 -24.97
CA GLU A 22 -2.36 -4.45 -24.95
C GLU A 22 -2.02 -3.89 -23.57
N ILE A 23 -2.97 -3.22 -22.92
CA ILE A 23 -2.79 -2.72 -21.54
C ILE A 23 -2.47 -3.88 -20.59
N ALA A 24 -3.19 -5.00 -20.70
CA ALA A 24 -2.94 -6.17 -19.85
C ALA A 24 -1.53 -6.73 -20.04
N ARG A 25 -1.04 -6.79 -21.29
CA ARG A 25 0.34 -7.19 -21.60
C ARG A 25 1.36 -6.25 -20.99
N GLN A 26 1.18 -4.94 -21.17
CA GLN A 26 2.09 -3.93 -20.63
C GLN A 26 2.10 -3.92 -19.09
N GLN A 27 0.95 -4.17 -18.44
CA GLN A 27 0.87 -4.33 -16.99
C GLN A 27 1.64 -5.56 -16.50
N ALA A 28 1.55 -6.68 -17.23
CA ALA A 28 2.31 -7.89 -16.92
C ALA A 28 3.82 -7.66 -17.08
N GLU A 29 4.24 -6.98 -18.14
CA GLU A 29 5.64 -6.63 -18.37
C GLU A 29 6.17 -5.69 -17.28
N LEU A 30 5.40 -4.66 -16.91
CA LEU A 30 5.74 -3.76 -15.82
C LEU A 30 5.94 -4.51 -14.50
N ALA A 31 5.04 -5.45 -14.17
CA ALA A 31 5.17 -6.28 -12.97
C ALA A 31 6.45 -7.14 -12.97
N GLN A 32 6.86 -7.65 -14.13
CA GLN A 32 8.13 -8.38 -14.28
C GLN A 32 9.34 -7.47 -14.04
N ILE A 33 9.31 -6.24 -14.58
CA ILE A 33 10.36 -5.24 -14.36
C ILE A 33 10.47 -4.88 -12.88
N GLU A 34 9.34 -4.62 -12.21
CA GLU A 34 9.31 -4.31 -10.78
C GLU A 34 9.85 -5.48 -9.92
N THR A 35 9.53 -6.72 -10.31
CA THR A 35 10.07 -7.92 -9.66
C THR A 35 11.60 -8.00 -9.84
N ALA A 36 12.11 -7.71 -11.04
CA ALA A 36 13.54 -7.68 -11.30
C ALA A 36 14.24 -6.58 -10.48
N ILE A 37 13.65 -5.37 -10.42
CA ILE A 37 14.15 -4.28 -9.59
C ILE A 37 14.20 -4.73 -8.13
N ALA A 38 13.14 -5.35 -7.61
CA ALA A 38 13.07 -5.85 -6.24
C ALA A 38 14.19 -6.87 -5.94
N MET A 39 14.45 -7.81 -6.84
CA MET A 39 15.54 -8.78 -6.67
C MET A 39 16.92 -8.11 -6.63
N LEU A 40 17.14 -7.04 -7.41
CA LEU A 40 18.41 -6.31 -7.42
C LEU A 40 18.65 -5.49 -6.15
N ILE A 41 17.59 -4.89 -5.60
CA ILE A 41 17.69 -4.05 -4.41
C ILE A 41 17.57 -4.85 -3.11
N ALA A 42 17.02 -6.06 -3.14
CA ALA A 42 16.82 -6.89 -1.95
C ALA A 42 18.07 -7.15 -1.10
N PRO A 43 19.27 -7.37 -1.69
CA PRO A 43 20.50 -7.55 -0.93
C PRO A 43 21.09 -6.25 -0.38
N LEU A 44 20.60 -5.08 -0.79
CA LEU A 44 21.17 -3.79 -0.45
C LEU A 44 20.55 -3.25 0.83
N ASP A 45 21.41 -2.87 1.79
CA ASP A 45 20.98 -2.22 3.03
C ASP A 45 20.73 -0.72 2.78
N GLY A 46 19.45 -0.35 2.70
CA GLY A 46 19.01 1.05 2.65
C GLY A 46 18.74 1.59 1.23
N PRO A 47 18.45 2.90 1.11
CA PRO A 47 18.06 3.52 -0.15
C PRO A 47 19.19 3.52 -1.19
N VAL A 48 18.88 3.09 -2.41
CA VAL A 48 19.78 3.11 -3.57
C VAL A 48 19.46 4.33 -4.43
N LYS A 49 20.43 5.23 -4.61
CA LYS A 49 20.29 6.38 -5.51
C LYS A 49 20.72 5.99 -6.92
N VAL A 50 19.84 6.21 -7.89
CA VAL A 50 20.07 5.99 -9.31
C VAL A 50 20.12 7.36 -10.01
N PRO A 51 21.32 7.84 -10.41
CA PRO A 51 21.45 9.14 -11.07
C PRO A 51 20.53 9.26 -12.29
N GLY A 52 19.81 10.38 -12.39
CA GLY A 52 18.88 10.63 -13.49
C GLY A 52 17.53 9.91 -13.40
N ILE A 53 17.31 9.05 -12.40
CA ILE A 53 16.04 8.32 -12.19
C ILE A 53 15.42 8.65 -10.83
N GLY A 54 16.19 8.62 -9.74
CA GLY A 54 15.69 8.89 -8.39
C GLY A 54 16.28 7.96 -7.34
N SER A 55 15.52 7.66 -6.28
CA SER A 55 15.93 6.74 -5.21
C SER A 55 14.99 5.54 -5.14
N VAL A 56 15.56 4.33 -5.06
CA VAL A 56 14.82 3.08 -4.90
C VAL A 56 15.10 2.53 -3.50
N THR A 57 14.05 2.23 -2.73
CA THR A 57 14.18 1.69 -1.37
C THR A 57 13.29 0.46 -1.22
N MET A 58 13.85 -0.65 -0.77
CA MET A 58 13.07 -1.81 -0.35
C MET A 58 12.99 -1.85 1.17
N THR A 59 11.82 -1.58 1.73
CA THR A 59 11.60 -1.74 3.16
C THR A 59 11.47 -3.23 3.45
N ARG A 60 12.33 -3.77 4.32
CA ARG A 60 12.19 -5.15 4.80
C ARG A 60 10.79 -5.36 5.40
N PRO A 61 10.16 -6.54 5.22
CA PRO A 61 8.93 -6.86 5.92
C PRO A 61 9.17 -6.69 7.42
N SER A 62 8.48 -5.74 8.04
CA SER A 62 8.56 -5.47 9.47
C SER A 62 7.25 -5.85 10.13
N THR A 63 7.33 -6.66 11.17
CA THR A 63 6.16 -7.04 11.97
C THR A 63 5.92 -5.93 12.99
N THR A 64 4.94 -5.07 12.75
CA THR A 64 4.47 -4.15 13.80
C THR A 64 3.59 -4.94 14.76
N ARG A 65 4.08 -5.16 15.98
CA ARG A 65 3.27 -5.75 17.06
C ARG A 65 2.33 -4.67 17.59
N ARG A 66 1.02 -4.88 17.48
CA ARG A 66 0.00 -4.07 18.13
C ARG A 66 -0.69 -4.91 19.18
N PHE A 67 -1.05 -4.29 20.30
CA PHE A 67 -1.90 -4.92 21.29
C PHE A 67 -3.33 -4.99 20.75
N SER A 68 -3.99 -6.13 20.96
CA SER A 68 -5.42 -6.28 20.67
C SER A 68 -6.20 -5.43 21.69
N PRO A 69 -7.04 -4.47 21.24
CA PRO A 69 -7.79 -3.61 22.15
C PRO A 69 -8.74 -4.39 23.06
N ASP A 70 -9.37 -5.46 22.55
CA ASP A 70 -10.29 -6.29 23.32
C ASP A 70 -9.56 -7.05 24.43
N ARG A 71 -8.44 -7.70 24.10
CA ARG A 71 -7.63 -8.42 25.09
C ARG A 71 -6.98 -7.49 26.11
N LEU A 72 -6.63 -6.27 25.72
CA LEU A 72 -6.11 -5.27 26.65
C LEU A 72 -7.18 -4.83 27.65
N ARG A 73 -8.43 -4.63 27.19
CA ARG A 73 -9.57 -4.35 28.05
C ARG A 73 -9.85 -5.50 29.03
N GLU A 74 -9.85 -6.74 28.55
CA GLU A 74 -10.02 -7.93 29.39
C GLU A 74 -8.93 -8.03 30.47
N LEU A 75 -7.67 -7.74 30.10
CA LEU A 75 -6.54 -7.74 31.04
C LEU A 75 -6.71 -6.66 32.12
N ILE A 76 -7.06 -5.43 31.73
CA ILE A 76 -7.32 -4.33 32.68
C ILE A 76 -8.44 -4.73 33.65
N GLN A 77 -9.53 -5.29 33.13
CA GLN A 77 -10.65 -5.74 33.95
C GLN A 77 -10.23 -6.83 34.94
N SER A 78 -9.48 -7.85 34.49
CA SER A 78 -8.97 -8.91 35.36
C SER A 78 -8.03 -8.39 36.45
N LEU A 79 -7.20 -7.38 36.15
CA LEU A 79 -6.32 -6.74 37.12
C LEU A 79 -7.11 -6.01 38.21
N ARG A 80 -8.19 -5.30 37.84
CA ARG A 80 -9.10 -4.65 38.79
C ARG A 80 -9.77 -5.68 39.70
N GLU A 81 -10.31 -6.75 39.12
CA GLU A 81 -10.97 -7.84 39.86
C GLU A 81 -10.02 -8.58 40.82
N SER A 82 -8.73 -8.63 40.49
CA SER A 82 -7.68 -9.23 41.31
C SER A 82 -7.13 -8.28 42.39
N GLY A 83 -7.66 -7.06 42.51
CA GLY A 83 -7.24 -6.05 43.49
C GLY A 83 -5.99 -5.26 43.12
N ASN A 84 -5.50 -5.36 41.88
CA ASN A 84 -4.31 -4.64 41.39
C ASN A 84 -4.69 -3.33 40.67
N GLU A 85 -5.49 -2.51 41.34
CA GLU A 85 -6.02 -1.24 40.80
C GLU A 85 -4.93 -0.27 40.29
N PRO A 86 -3.78 -0.07 40.99
CA PRO A 86 -2.75 0.84 40.51
C PRO A 86 -2.17 0.44 39.14
N MET A 87 -1.96 -0.87 38.92
CA MET A 87 -1.43 -1.38 37.65
C MET A 87 -2.47 -1.27 36.52
N ALA A 88 -3.75 -1.49 36.82
CA ALA A 88 -4.81 -1.31 35.84
C ALA A 88 -4.87 0.13 35.33
N GLN A 89 -4.72 1.11 36.23
CA GLN A 89 -4.71 2.54 35.90
C GLN A 89 -3.47 2.95 35.10
N GLU A 90 -2.28 2.46 35.46
CA GLU A 90 -1.05 2.73 34.71
C GLU A 90 -1.14 2.22 33.26
N ILE A 91 -1.71 1.03 33.06
CA ILE A 91 -1.87 0.44 31.73
C ILE A 91 -2.91 1.21 30.90
N GLU A 92 -4.02 1.62 31.51
CA GLU A 92 -5.07 2.40 30.84
C GLU A 92 -4.56 3.79 30.45
N ALA A 93 -3.76 4.44 31.30
CA ALA A 93 -3.12 5.72 31.01
C ALA A 93 -2.10 5.66 29.86
N CYS A 94 -1.61 4.47 29.50
CA CYS A 94 -0.73 4.29 28.34
C CYS A 94 -1.47 4.31 26.99
N GLN A 95 -2.80 4.38 26.98
CA GLN A 95 -3.58 4.40 25.75
C GLN A 95 -3.48 5.78 25.08
N VAL A 96 -2.84 5.82 23.90
CA VAL A 96 -2.74 7.03 23.09
C VAL A 96 -3.78 6.98 21.98
N GLU A 97 -4.68 7.96 21.94
CA GLU A 97 -5.61 8.14 20.84
C GLU A 97 -4.90 8.79 19.65
N SER A 98 -5.02 8.19 18.46
CA SER A 98 -4.59 8.81 17.21
C SER A 98 -5.72 8.75 16.18
N GLU A 99 -6.19 9.91 15.74
CA GLU A 99 -7.15 10.01 14.65
C GLU A 99 -6.43 9.87 13.30
N LEU A 100 -6.71 8.79 12.55
CA LEU A 100 -6.22 8.61 11.19
C LEU A 100 -7.38 8.82 10.20
N ALA A 101 -7.40 9.99 9.56
CA ALA A 101 -8.21 10.24 8.37
C ALA A 101 -7.64 9.48 7.15
N GLY A 102 -8.52 9.06 6.23
CA GLY A 102 -8.25 8.12 5.13
C GLY A 102 -7.06 8.44 4.21
N ARG A 103 -6.53 7.38 3.60
CA ARG A 103 -5.27 7.31 2.84
C ARG A 103 -5.46 7.53 1.32
N LEU A 104 -4.58 8.33 0.73
CA LEU A 104 -3.70 7.97 -0.40
C LEU A 104 -2.65 9.10 -0.53
N GLN A 105 -1.35 8.78 -0.58
CA GLN A 105 -0.34 9.79 -0.88
C GLN A 105 0.70 9.23 -1.86
N ILE A 106 0.66 9.75 -3.08
CA ILE A 106 1.65 9.50 -4.14
C ILE A 106 2.44 10.79 -4.28
N SER A 107 3.75 10.74 -4.05
CA SER A 107 4.64 11.89 -4.20
C SER A 107 5.64 11.60 -5.32
N SER A 108 5.41 12.15 -6.51
CA SER A 108 6.38 12.12 -7.62
C SER A 108 7.48 13.16 -7.42
N GLU A 109 8.70 12.87 -7.89
CA GLU A 109 9.79 13.83 -7.87
C GLU A 109 9.41 15.06 -8.72
N ARG A 110 9.51 16.23 -8.11
CA ARG A 110 9.19 17.50 -8.76
C ARG A 110 10.20 17.69 -9.89
N ARG A 111 9.82 17.49 -11.15
CA ARG A 111 10.58 18.06 -12.28
C ARG A 111 10.61 19.56 -12.04
N ARG A 112 11.76 20.11 -11.64
CA ARG A 112 12.01 21.53 -11.85
C ARG A 112 11.97 21.71 -13.35
N ALA A 113 10.94 22.40 -13.84
CA ALA A 113 10.93 22.94 -15.19
C ALA A 113 12.23 23.73 -15.36
N SER A 114 13.04 23.29 -16.31
CA SER A 114 14.12 24.10 -16.89
C SER A 114 13.53 24.78 -18.12
#